data_AF-A0A9E3N7A8-F1
#
_entry.id   AF-A0A9E3N7A8-F1
#
_cell.length_a   1.000
_cell.length_b   1.000
_cell.length_c   1.000
_cell.angle_alpha   90.00
_cell.angle_beta   90.00
_cell.angle_gamma   90.00
#
_symmetry.space_group_name_H-M   'P 1'
#
loop_
_entity.id
_entity.type
_entity.pdbx_description
1 polymer ?
#
loop_
_entity_poly.entity_id
_entity_poly.type
_entity_poly.pdbx_seq_one_letter_code
_entity_poly.pdbx_strand_id
1 'polypeptide(L)'
;MPRATLSAILFGFAALPATTHAGDDPATPAAPAATAVIVTGRKPPVIRKLDKTVHDVTGMARAANGTAQDVLQALPEVTATADGQIAVKGNPQVTVLVDGKPSAQLSGSAEDRAVALQTMSGADIASVEVITNPSAALDAHGGAIINIVLKRNRKPGSRAQVQGSAADHGLWNAGASGDATEGGISVHANAALRHDGTLKTRRSEVGWQGAQSGLTLQTSTVFVRRVVE
;
A
#
# COMPACT_ATOMS: atom_id res chain seq x y z
N MET A 1 -33.49 24.55 12.72
CA MET A 1 -32.45 25.60 12.89
C MET A 1 -32.27 25.82 14.39
N PRO A 2 -31.08 26.13 14.95
CA PRO A 2 -29.77 26.33 14.33
C PRO A 2 -28.55 25.69 15.08
N ARG A 3 -27.42 25.69 14.36
CA ARG A 3 -26.04 26.05 14.77
C ARG A 3 -25.11 25.10 15.54
N ALA A 4 -24.11 24.68 14.78
CA ALA A 4 -22.73 24.31 15.08
C ALA A 4 -22.05 24.98 16.29
N THR A 5 -21.11 24.24 16.90
CA THR A 5 -19.94 24.83 17.56
C THR A 5 -18.71 23.96 17.34
N LEU A 6 -17.69 24.54 16.69
CA LEU A 6 -16.32 24.03 16.61
C LEU A 6 -15.64 24.10 17.98
N SER A 7 -14.94 23.05 18.40
CA SER A 7 -13.94 23.14 19.47
C SER A 7 -12.54 23.00 18.89
N ALA A 8 -11.88 24.13 18.70
CA ALA A 8 -10.43 24.21 18.54
C ALA A 8 -9.79 24.21 19.94
N ILE A 9 -8.91 23.25 20.22
CA ILE A 9 -8.11 23.24 21.45
C ILE A 9 -6.78 23.92 21.12
N LEU A 10 -6.67 25.19 21.52
CA LEU A 10 -5.45 25.98 21.50
C LEU A 10 -4.79 25.84 22.87
N PHE A 11 -3.69 25.09 22.97
CA PHE A 11 -2.89 25.04 24.20
C PHE A 11 -1.99 26.27 24.27
N GLY A 12 -2.44 27.30 24.98
CA GLY A 12 -1.61 28.40 25.46
C GLY A 12 -1.00 28.04 26.81
N PHE A 13 0.33 27.94 26.87
CA PHE A 13 1.06 27.77 28.13
C PHE A 13 1.25 29.15 28.77
N ALA A 14 0.54 29.44 29.85
CA ALA A 14 0.74 30.63 30.66
C ALA A 14 1.83 30.35 31.72
N ALA A 15 2.97 31.04 31.62
CA ALA A 15 4.00 31.03 32.65
C ALA A 15 3.63 32.03 33.77
N LEU A 16 3.47 31.55 35.00
CA LEU A 16 3.47 32.39 36.21
C LEU A 16 4.93 32.75 36.56
N PRO A 17 5.25 34.02 36.93
CA PRO A 17 6.54 34.32 37.54
C PRO A 17 6.48 34.08 39.05
N ALA A 18 7.26 33.13 39.54
CA ALA A 18 7.57 33.02 40.98
C ALA A 18 8.68 34.02 41.33
N THR A 19 8.40 34.94 42.24
CA THR A 19 9.38 35.83 42.88
C THR A 19 9.65 35.30 44.27
N THR A 20 10.86 34.83 44.58
CA THR A 20 11.38 34.79 45.97
C THR A 20 12.92 34.75 46.03
N HIS A 21 13.45 35.82 46.61
CA HIS A 21 14.62 35.99 47.48
C HIS A 21 16.06 35.63 47.07
N ALA A 22 16.90 36.65 47.24
CA ALA A 22 18.34 36.66 47.16
C ALA A 22 19.00 35.98 48.37
N GLY A 23 19.97 35.11 48.09
CA GLY A 23 20.98 34.60 49.02
C GLY A 23 22.20 34.21 48.19
N ASP A 24 23.36 34.77 48.54
CA ASP A 24 24.65 34.59 47.88
C ASP A 24 25.14 33.13 47.97
N ASP A 25 25.23 32.44 46.84
CA ASP A 25 26.03 31.21 46.67
C ASP A 25 27.15 31.47 45.63
N PRO A 26 28.40 31.04 45.87
CA PRO A 26 29.49 31.25 44.92
C PRO A 26 29.25 30.43 43.65
N ALA A 27 29.20 31.13 42.52
CA ALA A 27 28.96 30.59 41.19
C ALA A 27 29.89 29.41 40.86
N THR A 28 29.33 28.20 40.82
CA THR A 28 29.92 27.08 40.08
C THR A 28 29.86 27.45 38.59
N PRO A 29 30.97 27.42 37.82
CA PRO A 29 30.91 27.76 36.41
C PRO A 29 30.09 26.71 35.67
N ALA A 30 28.89 27.10 35.25
CA ALA A 30 28.04 26.31 34.37
C ALA A 30 28.80 26.05 33.06
N ALA A 31 29.14 24.78 32.82
CA ALA A 31 29.70 24.34 31.55
C ALA A 31 28.78 24.82 30.40
N PRO A 32 29.33 25.28 29.26
CA PRO A 32 28.53 25.77 28.16
C PRO A 32 27.61 24.63 27.68
N ALA A 33 26.30 24.87 27.74
CA ALA A 33 25.31 23.95 27.22
C ALA A 33 25.61 23.70 25.74
N ALA A 34 26.09 22.50 25.44
CA ALA A 34 26.37 22.10 24.07
C ALA A 34 25.07 22.15 23.26
N THR A 35 24.99 23.10 22.33
CA THR A 35 23.90 23.20 21.38
C THR A 35 23.89 21.92 20.54
N ALA A 36 22.97 21.00 20.85
CA ALA A 36 22.81 19.76 20.11
C ALA A 36 22.30 20.07 18.70
N VAL A 37 23.20 20.01 17.72
CA VAL A 37 22.85 20.13 16.30
C VAL A 37 22.27 18.79 15.85
N ILE A 38 20.94 18.70 15.76
CA ILE A 38 20.27 17.51 15.23
C ILE A 38 20.30 17.61 13.69
N VAL A 39 21.22 16.88 13.07
CA VAL A 39 21.27 16.75 11.61
C VAL A 39 20.22 15.72 11.17
N THR A 40 19.06 16.20 10.72
CA THR A 40 18.06 15.34 10.07
C THR A 40 18.40 15.17 8.60
N GLY A 41 19.07 14.07 8.25
CA GLY A 41 19.29 13.67 6.85
C GLY A 41 18.13 12.87 6.29
N ARG A 42 17.58 13.27 5.13
CA ARG A 42 16.57 12.49 4.40
C ARG A 42 17.29 11.41 3.58
N LYS A 43 16.89 10.14 3.74
CA LYS A 43 17.45 9.02 2.98
C LYS A 43 17.13 9.20 1.48
N PRO A 44 18.09 8.98 0.56
CA PRO A 44 17.81 9.06 -0.87
C PRO A 44 16.76 8.01 -1.28
N PRO A 45 15.85 8.36 -2.21
CA PRO A 45 14.71 7.51 -2.56
C PRO A 45 15.12 6.22 -3.30
N VAL A 46 16.25 6.23 -3.99
CA VAL A 46 16.80 5.06 -4.70
C VAL A 46 18.30 5.02 -4.51
N ILE A 47 18.83 3.85 -4.14
CA ILE A 47 20.26 3.57 -4.04
C ILE A 47 20.56 2.40 -4.97
N ARG A 48 21.35 2.64 -6.02
CA ARG A 48 21.84 1.58 -6.90
C ARG A 48 23.20 1.10 -6.39
N LYS A 49 23.31 -0.18 -6.11
CA LYS A 49 24.56 -0.90 -5.82
C LYS A 49 24.87 -1.82 -7.00
N LEU A 50 26.07 -2.42 -6.98
CA LEU A 50 26.52 -3.32 -8.05
C LEU A 50 25.56 -4.50 -8.25
N ASP A 51 25.09 -5.09 -7.14
CA ASP A 51 24.30 -6.34 -7.17
C ASP A 51 22.81 -6.13 -6.86
N LYS A 52 22.45 -4.94 -6.37
CA LYS A 52 21.08 -4.63 -5.95
C LYS A 52 20.66 -3.17 -6.12
N THR A 53 19.39 -2.94 -6.39
CA THR A 53 18.74 -1.63 -6.28
C THR A 53 17.90 -1.59 -5.00
N VAL A 54 18.07 -0.56 -4.17
CA VAL A 54 17.26 -0.33 -2.96
C VAL A 54 16.35 0.85 -3.21
N HIS A 55 15.04 0.61 -3.14
CA HIS A 55 14.01 1.64 -3.22
C HIS A 55 13.50 1.97 -1.82
N ASP A 56 13.62 3.24 -1.41
CA ASP A 56 12.98 3.71 -0.19
C ASP A 56 11.49 3.93 -0.43
N VAL A 57 10.67 3.24 0.36
CA VAL A 57 9.22 3.21 0.21
C VAL A 57 8.55 4.23 1.14
N THR A 58 9.27 4.73 2.15
CA THR A 58 8.73 5.60 3.19
C THR A 58 8.18 6.92 2.64
N GLY A 59 8.74 7.42 1.54
CA GLY A 59 8.27 8.63 0.84
C GLY A 59 7.24 8.39 -0.28
N MET A 60 6.83 7.15 -0.55
CA MET A 60 5.95 6.82 -1.66
C MET A 60 4.47 6.99 -1.27
N ALA A 61 3.72 7.81 -1.99
CA ALA A 61 2.28 8.01 -1.74
C ALA A 61 1.45 6.72 -1.93
N ARG A 62 1.84 5.89 -2.91
CA ARG A 62 1.24 4.58 -3.16
C ARG A 62 1.43 3.62 -1.98
N ALA A 63 2.58 3.67 -1.32
CA ALA A 63 2.83 2.87 -0.13
C ALA A 63 2.01 3.32 1.08
N ALA A 64 1.78 4.62 1.24
CA ALA A 64 1.06 5.17 2.39
C ALA A 64 -0.42 4.71 2.45
N ASN A 65 -1.05 4.46 1.30
CA ASN A 65 -2.48 4.10 1.21
C ASN A 65 -2.72 2.76 0.49
N GLY A 66 -1.66 2.01 0.17
CA GLY A 66 -1.72 0.82 -0.66
C GLY A 66 -1.16 -0.42 0.03
N THR A 67 -1.09 -1.50 -0.74
CA THR A 67 -0.61 -2.81 -0.31
C THR A 67 0.84 -3.02 -0.78
N ALA A 68 1.49 -4.11 -0.35
CA ALA A 68 2.81 -4.47 -0.85
C ALA A 68 2.79 -4.68 -2.37
N GLN A 69 1.72 -5.26 -2.93
CA GLN A 69 1.55 -5.39 -4.37
C GLN A 69 1.60 -4.02 -5.07
N ASP A 70 0.92 -3.03 -4.50
CA ASP A 70 0.87 -1.68 -5.04
C ASP A 70 2.25 -0.98 -5.02
N VAL A 71 3.01 -1.20 -3.94
CA VAL A 71 4.39 -0.74 -3.84
C VAL A 71 5.27 -1.39 -4.90
N LEU A 72 5.15 -2.71 -5.12
CA LEU A 72 5.93 -3.42 -6.12
C LEU A 72 5.59 -2.95 -7.54
N GLN A 73 4.32 -2.67 -7.84
CA GLN A 73 3.87 -2.12 -9.13
C GLN A 73 4.42 -0.70 -9.40
N ALA A 74 4.76 0.05 -8.35
CA ALA A 74 5.36 1.38 -8.50
C ALA A 74 6.84 1.33 -8.90
N LEU A 75 7.50 0.17 -8.78
CA LEU A 75 8.91 0.02 -9.09
C LEU A 75 9.11 -0.21 -10.60
N PRO A 76 10.01 0.53 -11.27
CA PRO A 76 10.19 0.42 -12.72
C PRO A 76 10.81 -0.91 -13.15
N GLU A 77 11.49 -1.61 -12.22
CA GLU A 77 12.19 -2.86 -12.51
C GLU A 77 11.31 -4.09 -12.23
N VAL A 78 10.13 -3.91 -11.62
CA VAL A 78 9.27 -4.98 -11.12
C VAL A 78 7.89 -4.89 -11.75
N THR A 79 7.41 -6.02 -12.26
CA THR A 79 6.04 -6.19 -12.69
C THR A 79 5.36 -7.09 -11.68
N ALA A 80 4.27 -6.63 -11.06
CA ALA A 80 3.45 -7.45 -10.18
C ALA A 80 1.98 -7.39 -10.64
N THR A 81 1.37 -8.55 -10.90
CA THR A 81 -0.04 -8.64 -11.30
C THR A 81 -0.94 -8.92 -10.09
N ALA A 82 -2.24 -8.68 -10.25
CA ALA A 82 -3.23 -9.00 -9.22
C ALA A 82 -3.34 -10.50 -8.93
N ASP A 83 -2.93 -11.35 -9.88
CA ASP A 83 -2.88 -12.81 -9.74
C ASP A 83 -1.61 -13.30 -9.00
N GLY A 84 -0.77 -12.38 -8.50
CA GLY A 84 0.46 -12.71 -7.76
C GLY A 84 1.61 -13.18 -8.64
N GLN A 85 1.53 -12.97 -9.96
CA GLN A 85 2.68 -13.14 -10.85
C GLN A 85 3.62 -11.95 -10.67
N ILE A 86 4.91 -12.24 -10.50
CA ILE A 86 5.94 -11.22 -10.32
C ILE A 86 7.07 -11.51 -11.28
N ALA A 87 7.53 -10.46 -11.96
CA ALA A 87 8.71 -10.52 -12.80
C ALA A 87 9.63 -9.34 -12.50
N VAL A 88 10.93 -9.59 -12.51
CA VAL A 88 11.95 -8.53 -12.40
C VAL A 88 12.65 -8.40 -13.74
N LYS A 89 12.58 -7.23 -14.38
CA LYS A 89 13.16 -6.97 -15.72
C LYS A 89 12.78 -8.04 -16.76
N GLY A 90 11.56 -8.58 -16.66
CA GLY A 90 11.06 -9.64 -17.53
C GLY A 90 11.42 -11.07 -17.13
N ASN A 91 12.22 -11.29 -16.07
CA ASN A 91 12.49 -12.62 -15.52
C ASN A 91 11.37 -13.04 -14.55
N PRO A 92 10.58 -14.09 -14.84
CA PRO A 92 9.51 -14.57 -13.98
C PRO A 92 9.99 -15.43 -12.80
N GLN A 93 11.24 -15.90 -12.81
CA GLN A 93 11.81 -16.63 -11.69
C GLN A 93 12.26 -15.63 -10.62
N VAL A 94 11.34 -15.36 -9.69
CA VAL A 94 11.55 -14.39 -8.62
C VAL A 94 11.34 -15.05 -7.26
N THR A 95 12.34 -14.92 -6.39
CA THR A 95 12.20 -15.30 -4.97
C THR A 95 11.88 -14.06 -4.16
N VAL A 96 10.79 -14.10 -3.38
CA VAL A 96 10.41 -12.98 -2.50
C VAL A 96 10.78 -13.30 -1.05
N LEU A 97 11.55 -12.41 -0.45
CA LEU A 97 11.97 -12.45 0.95
C LEU A 97 11.29 -11.33 1.74
N VAL A 98 11.07 -11.57 3.02
CA VAL A 98 10.64 -10.55 3.99
C VAL A 98 11.70 -10.45 5.07
N ASP A 99 12.29 -9.26 5.24
CA ASP A 99 13.41 -9.03 6.15
C ASP A 99 14.56 -10.04 5.98
N GLY A 100 14.85 -10.40 4.72
CA GLY A 100 15.90 -11.37 4.36
C GLY A 100 15.56 -12.83 4.63
N LYS A 101 14.32 -13.14 5.04
CA LYS A 101 13.86 -14.52 5.29
C LYS A 101 12.85 -14.97 4.23
N PRO A 102 12.92 -16.24 3.77
CA PRO A 102 11.89 -16.79 2.90
C PRO A 102 10.57 -16.88 3.66
N SER A 103 9.49 -16.41 3.04
CA SER A 103 8.14 -16.49 3.60
C SER A 103 7.36 -17.60 2.90
N ALA A 104 6.79 -18.53 3.66
CA ALA A 104 6.00 -19.64 3.10
C ALA A 104 4.84 -19.15 2.24
N GLN A 105 4.20 -18.03 2.62
CA GLN A 105 3.08 -17.45 1.87
C GLN A 105 3.52 -16.80 0.55
N LEU A 106 4.78 -16.36 0.45
CA LEU A 106 5.32 -15.73 -0.77
C LEU A 106 6.04 -16.74 -1.68
N SER A 107 6.53 -17.84 -1.10
CA SER A 107 7.16 -18.95 -1.82
C SER A 107 6.16 -19.99 -2.36
N GLY A 108 4.88 -19.90 -1.97
CA GLY A 108 3.82 -20.79 -2.43
C GLY A 108 3.30 -20.48 -3.84
N SER A 109 2.06 -20.89 -4.10
CA SER A 109 1.37 -20.66 -5.37
C SER A 109 1.24 -19.15 -5.65
N ALA A 110 1.00 -18.80 -6.91
CA ALA A 110 0.79 -17.40 -7.29
C ALA A 110 -0.40 -16.78 -6.55
N GLU A 111 -1.45 -17.56 -6.31
CA GLU A 111 -2.64 -17.17 -5.54
C GLU A 111 -2.31 -16.83 -4.09
N ASP A 112 -1.56 -17.70 -3.40
CA ASP A 112 -1.11 -17.46 -2.01
C ASP A 112 -0.28 -16.20 -1.91
N ARG A 113 0.62 -16.00 -2.87
CA ARG A 113 1.46 -14.81 -2.96
C ARG A 113 0.63 -13.56 -3.24
N ALA A 114 -0.40 -13.65 -4.08
CA ALA A 114 -1.32 -12.54 -4.35
C ALA A 114 -1.99 -12.09 -3.06
N VAL A 115 -2.56 -13.03 -2.30
CA VAL A 115 -3.22 -12.75 -1.02
C VAL A 115 -2.22 -12.17 -0.01
N ALA A 116 -1.02 -12.73 0.10
CA ALA A 116 0.01 -12.24 1.02
C ALA A 116 0.45 -10.80 0.70
N LEU A 117 0.64 -10.47 -0.59
CA LEU A 117 1.05 -9.13 -1.02
C LEU A 117 -0.09 -8.11 -0.94
N GLN A 118 -1.33 -8.55 -1.06
CA GLN A 118 -2.51 -7.70 -0.91
C GLN A 118 -2.86 -7.44 0.56
N THR A 119 -2.58 -8.38 1.46
CA THR A 119 -2.83 -8.22 2.90
C THR A 119 -1.72 -7.43 3.59
N MET A 120 -0.49 -7.51 3.08
CA MET A 120 0.63 -6.72 3.60
C MET A 120 0.46 -5.22 3.28
N SER A 121 0.40 -4.40 4.34
CA SER A 121 0.28 -2.96 4.22
C SER A 121 1.57 -2.33 3.68
N GLY A 122 1.46 -1.49 2.63
CA GLY A 122 2.60 -0.75 2.09
C GLY A 122 3.20 0.22 3.12
N ALA A 123 2.39 0.68 4.08
CA ALA A 123 2.81 1.59 5.14
C ALA A 123 3.83 0.96 6.11
N ASP A 124 3.86 -0.37 6.21
CA ASP A 124 4.79 -1.10 7.07
C ASP A 124 6.12 -1.41 6.37
N ILE A 125 6.21 -1.19 5.06
CA ILE A 125 7.42 -1.41 4.27
C ILE A 125 8.33 -0.18 4.41
N ALA A 126 9.58 -0.41 4.81
CA ALA A 126 10.61 0.63 4.85
C ALA A 126 11.27 0.80 3.48
N SER A 127 11.64 -0.32 2.87
CA SER A 127 12.32 -0.33 1.58
C SER A 127 12.13 -1.66 0.87
N VAL A 128 12.20 -1.65 -0.46
CA VAL A 128 12.26 -2.84 -1.30
C VAL A 128 13.64 -2.93 -1.92
N GLU A 129 14.32 -4.06 -1.74
CA GLU A 129 15.57 -4.35 -2.41
C GLU A 129 15.31 -5.31 -3.58
N VAL A 130 15.74 -4.93 -4.78
CA VAL A 130 15.69 -5.76 -5.98
C VAL A 130 17.12 -6.21 -6.27
N ILE A 131 17.35 -7.51 -6.18
CA ILE A 131 18.64 -8.16 -6.37
C ILE A 131 18.55 -8.94 -7.68
N THR A 132 19.17 -8.44 -8.73
CA THR A 132 19.14 -9.08 -10.06
C THR A 132 20.26 -10.10 -10.26
N ASN A 133 21.29 -10.06 -9.42
CA ASN A 133 22.43 -10.97 -9.45
C ASN A 133 22.71 -11.47 -8.02
N PRO A 134 21.91 -12.41 -7.49
CA PRO A 134 22.15 -12.94 -6.16
C PRO A 134 23.49 -13.68 -6.09
N SER A 135 24.11 -13.69 -4.91
CA SER A 135 25.26 -14.54 -4.66
C SER A 135 24.82 -16.01 -4.55
N ALA A 136 25.75 -16.95 -4.77
CA ALA A 136 25.48 -18.39 -4.74
C ALA A 136 24.85 -18.90 -3.43
N ALA A 137 24.96 -18.15 -2.33
CA ALA A 137 24.34 -18.50 -1.04
C ALA A 137 22.82 -18.27 -0.98
N LEU A 138 22.27 -17.44 -1.89
CA LEU A 138 20.86 -17.06 -1.96
C LEU A 138 20.17 -17.58 -3.22
N ASP A 139 20.94 -17.98 -4.23
CA ASP A 139 20.44 -18.43 -5.52
C ASP A 139 20.13 -19.93 -5.53
N ALA A 140 18.93 -20.32 -5.09
CA ALA A 140 18.49 -21.71 -5.16
C ALA A 140 17.95 -22.10 -6.55
N HIS A 141 17.63 -21.12 -7.42
CA HIS A 141 16.83 -21.35 -8.64
C HIS A 141 17.22 -20.53 -9.88
N GLY A 142 18.35 -19.80 -9.87
CA GLY A 142 18.83 -18.98 -10.99
C GLY A 142 18.05 -17.67 -11.20
N GLY A 143 17.35 -17.20 -10.16
CA GLY A 143 16.31 -16.17 -10.27
C GLY A 143 16.66 -14.83 -9.62
N ALA A 144 15.91 -13.78 -9.95
CA ALA A 144 16.01 -12.50 -9.24
C ALA A 144 15.42 -12.63 -7.82
N ILE A 145 15.91 -11.82 -6.87
CA ILE A 145 15.39 -11.80 -5.50
C ILE A 145 14.80 -10.43 -5.20
N ILE A 146 13.59 -10.41 -4.66
CA ILE A 146 12.97 -9.21 -4.10
C ILE A 146 12.96 -9.37 -2.59
N ASN A 147 13.59 -8.46 -1.87
CA ASN A 147 13.55 -8.42 -0.41
C ASN A 147 12.72 -7.23 0.05
N ILE A 148 11.60 -7.52 0.71
CA ILE A 148 10.73 -6.54 1.32
C ILE A 148 11.24 -6.31 2.75
N VAL A 149 11.81 -5.13 3.00
CA VAL A 149 12.32 -4.76 4.33
C VAL A 149 11.24 -3.99 5.07
N LEU A 150 10.82 -4.51 6.21
CA LEU A 150 9.79 -3.92 7.05
C LEU A 150 10.37 -2.85 7.97
N LYS A 151 9.53 -1.91 8.40
CA LYS A 151 9.89 -0.91 9.41
C LYS A 151 10.10 -1.60 10.76
N ARG A 152 11.26 -1.36 11.39
CA ARG A 152 11.58 -1.91 12.71
C ARG A 152 10.70 -1.36 13.83
N ASN A 153 10.23 -0.13 13.68
CA ASN A 153 9.31 0.50 14.63
C ASN A 153 7.91 0.57 14.02
N ARG A 154 7.30 -0.59 13.76
CA ARG A 154 5.85 -0.66 13.52
C ARG A 154 5.19 -0.14 14.80
N LYS A 155 4.73 1.11 14.77
CA LYS A 155 3.97 1.66 15.89
C LYS A 155 2.78 0.72 16.09
N PRO A 156 2.60 0.12 17.28
CA PRO A 156 1.39 -0.63 17.56
C PRO A 156 0.19 0.29 17.31
N GLY A 157 -0.82 -0.25 16.67
CA GLY A 157 -1.92 0.53 16.15
C GLY A 157 -2.77 -0.23 15.16
N SER A 158 -3.91 0.36 14.86
CA SER A 158 -4.88 -0.14 13.90
C SER A 158 -5.02 0.82 12.75
N ARG A 159 -5.13 0.27 11.54
CA ARG A 159 -5.39 0.98 10.30
C ARG A 159 -6.59 0.34 9.62
N ALA A 160 -7.42 1.17 9.00
CA ALA A 160 -8.52 0.70 8.19
C ALA A 160 -8.69 1.64 7.00
N GLN A 161 -8.99 1.06 5.84
CA GLN A 161 -9.32 1.77 4.62
C GLN A 161 -10.64 1.25 4.07
N VAL A 162 -11.39 2.15 3.43
CA VAL A 162 -12.63 1.84 2.71
C VAL A 162 -12.46 2.37 1.29
N GLN A 163 -12.79 1.54 0.32
CA GLN A 163 -12.64 1.83 -1.10
C GLN A 163 -13.93 1.49 -1.83
N GLY A 164 -14.37 2.35 -2.75
CA GLY A 164 -15.57 2.12 -3.53
C GLY A 164 -15.44 2.71 -4.92
N SER A 165 -15.98 2.03 -5.92
CA SER A 165 -16.08 2.52 -7.28
C SER A 165 -17.40 2.12 -7.91
N ALA A 166 -17.90 2.99 -8.79
CA ALA A 166 -19.09 2.77 -9.61
C ALA A 166 -18.73 3.01 -11.07
N ALA A 167 -19.33 2.26 -11.98
CA ALA A 167 -19.15 2.42 -13.41
C ALA A 167 -20.50 2.50 -14.13
N ASP A 168 -20.46 2.98 -15.37
CA ASP A 168 -21.61 2.95 -16.26
C ASP A 168 -22.16 1.51 -16.36
N HIS A 169 -23.47 1.39 -16.57
CA HIS A 169 -24.22 0.12 -16.57
C HIS A 169 -24.54 -0.51 -15.21
N GLY A 170 -24.39 0.22 -14.09
CA GLY A 170 -24.85 -0.25 -12.78
C GLY A 170 -23.90 -1.26 -12.10
N LEU A 171 -22.63 -1.25 -12.51
CA LEU A 171 -21.58 -1.95 -11.80
C LEU A 171 -21.12 -1.11 -10.62
N TRP A 172 -21.08 -1.70 -9.44
CA TRP A 172 -20.49 -1.07 -8.27
C TRP A 172 -19.73 -2.08 -7.42
N ASN A 173 -18.62 -1.64 -6.83
CA ASN A 173 -17.84 -2.41 -5.88
C ASN A 173 -17.53 -1.53 -4.67
N ALA A 174 -17.63 -2.12 -3.49
CA ALA A 174 -17.28 -1.51 -2.22
C ALA A 174 -16.38 -2.50 -1.46
N GLY A 175 -15.38 -2.02 -0.75
CA GLY A 175 -14.51 -2.85 0.06
C GLY A 175 -14.01 -2.08 1.27
N ALA A 176 -13.73 -2.81 2.33
CA ALA A 176 -13.07 -2.35 3.52
C ALA A 176 -11.92 -3.32 3.84
N SER A 177 -10.79 -2.80 4.26
CA SER A 177 -9.70 -3.62 4.78
C SER A 177 -9.02 -2.89 5.94
N GLY A 178 -8.35 -3.64 6.79
CA GLY A 178 -7.64 -3.07 7.91
C GLY A 178 -6.63 -4.04 8.50
N ASP A 179 -5.72 -3.48 9.27
CA ASP A 179 -4.69 -4.19 10.00
C ASP A 179 -4.63 -3.68 11.44
N ALA A 180 -4.37 -4.58 12.38
CA ALA A 180 -4.12 -4.25 13.78
C ALA A 180 -2.85 -4.96 14.22
N THR A 181 -1.89 -4.19 14.72
CA THR A 181 -0.63 -4.71 15.24
C THR A 181 -0.50 -4.36 16.71
N GLU A 182 -0.38 -5.39 17.56
CA GLU A 182 -0.13 -5.24 18.99
C GLU A 182 1.03 -6.16 19.41
N GLY A 183 2.10 -5.56 19.94
CA GLY A 183 3.31 -6.28 20.32
C GLY A 183 3.97 -6.98 19.12
N GLY A 184 4.04 -8.32 19.18
CA GLY A 184 4.62 -9.17 18.13
C GLY A 184 3.61 -9.78 17.16
N ILE A 185 2.32 -9.47 17.30
CA ILE A 185 1.23 -10.07 16.50
C ILE A 185 0.63 -8.99 15.60
N SER A 186 0.45 -9.31 14.32
CA SER A 186 -0.26 -8.50 13.34
C SER A 186 -1.44 -9.28 12.76
N VAL A 187 -2.62 -8.68 12.81
CA VAL A 187 -3.88 -9.23 12.29
C VAL A 187 -4.34 -8.36 11.12
N HIS A 188 -4.70 -8.99 10.01
CA HIS A 188 -5.20 -8.32 8.81
C HIS A 188 -6.60 -8.84 8.49
N ALA A 189 -7.52 -7.95 8.12
CA ALA A 189 -8.90 -8.28 7.76
C ALA A 189 -9.35 -7.49 6.53
N ASN A 190 -10.10 -8.12 5.62
CA ASN A 190 -10.65 -7.47 4.44
C ASN A 190 -12.06 -8.02 4.12
N ALA A 191 -12.93 -7.14 3.60
CA ALA A 191 -14.28 -7.44 3.17
C ALA A 191 -14.59 -6.66 1.89
N ALA A 192 -15.15 -7.30 0.87
CA ALA A 192 -15.53 -6.63 -0.37
C ALA A 192 -16.89 -7.12 -0.88
N LEU A 193 -17.71 -6.17 -1.33
CA LEU A 193 -18.99 -6.37 -2.00
C LEU A 193 -18.84 -5.92 -3.46
N ARG A 194 -19.31 -6.75 -4.37
CA ARG A 194 -19.34 -6.44 -5.81
C ARG A 194 -20.73 -6.75 -6.35
N HIS A 195 -21.27 -5.81 -7.11
CA HIS A 195 -22.51 -5.98 -7.83
C HIS A 195 -22.28 -5.77 -9.33
N ASP A 196 -22.49 -6.83 -10.10
CA ASP A 196 -22.33 -6.86 -11.55
C ASP A 196 -23.69 -6.69 -12.24
N GLY A 197 -24.10 -5.43 -12.43
CA GLY A 197 -25.28 -5.09 -13.23
C GLY A 197 -24.99 -5.31 -14.72
N THR A 198 -25.26 -6.50 -15.26
CA THR A 198 -25.04 -6.77 -16.69
C THR A 198 -26.34 -6.56 -17.48
N LEU A 199 -26.72 -5.31 -17.76
CA LEU A 199 -27.78 -5.01 -18.74
C LEU A 199 -27.14 -4.67 -20.09
N LYS A 200 -26.95 -5.70 -20.94
CA LYS A 200 -26.47 -5.51 -22.31
C LYS A 200 -27.59 -4.96 -23.20
N THR A 201 -27.66 -3.65 -23.37
CA THR A 201 -28.59 -3.02 -24.31
C THR A 201 -27.98 -3.05 -25.71
N ARG A 202 -28.40 -4.00 -26.55
CA ARG A 202 -27.99 -4.05 -27.96
C ARG A 202 -28.98 -3.24 -28.79
N ARG A 203 -28.56 -2.10 -29.35
CA ARG A 203 -29.35 -1.35 -30.34
C ARG A 203 -29.06 -1.97 -31.72
N SER A 204 -30.02 -2.68 -32.28
CA SER A 204 -29.97 -3.18 -33.66
C SER A 204 -30.84 -2.31 -34.55
N GLU A 205 -30.23 -1.69 -35.54
CA GLU A 205 -30.92 -0.98 -36.62
C GLU A 205 -31.20 -1.98 -37.74
N VAL A 206 -32.48 -2.18 -38.08
CA VAL A 206 -32.87 -3.02 -39.23
C VAL A 206 -33.33 -2.08 -40.33
N GLY A 207 -32.48 -1.86 -41.33
CA GLY A 207 -32.83 -1.15 -42.55
C GLY A 207 -33.54 -2.09 -43.52
N TRP A 208 -34.78 -1.77 -43.89
CA TRP A 208 -35.46 -2.39 -45.03
C TRP A 208 -35.20 -1.54 -46.29
N GLN A 209 -34.88 -2.18 -47.41
CA GLN A 209 -34.88 -1.52 -48.73
C GLN A 209 -36.33 -1.21 -49.12
N GLY A 210 -36.84 -0.04 -48.71
CA GLY A 210 -38.16 0.47 -49.11
C GLY A 210 -38.77 1.46 -48.10
N ALA A 211 -38.89 2.72 -48.52
CA ALA A 211 -39.59 3.93 -48.02
C ALA A 211 -40.25 4.06 -46.61
N GLN A 212 -40.08 3.19 -45.61
CA GLN A 212 -40.55 3.43 -44.24
C GLN A 212 -39.58 2.89 -43.18
N SER A 213 -38.89 3.78 -42.46
CA SER A 213 -38.01 3.46 -41.34
C SER A 213 -38.79 3.43 -40.02
N GLY A 214 -38.74 2.31 -39.30
CA GLY A 214 -39.28 2.16 -37.95
C GLY A 214 -38.17 1.73 -36.97
N LEU A 215 -38.06 2.42 -35.83
CA LEU A 215 -37.12 2.07 -34.74
C LEU A 215 -37.78 1.06 -33.81
N THR A 216 -37.27 -0.17 -33.74
CA THR A 216 -37.66 -1.15 -32.72
C THR A 216 -36.61 -1.20 -31.62
N LEU A 217 -36.96 -0.77 -30.40
CA LEU A 217 -36.11 -0.93 -29.21
C LEU A 217 -36.38 -2.29 -28.58
N GLN A 218 -35.50 -3.27 -28.81
CA GLN A 218 -35.58 -4.57 -28.14
C GLN A 218 -34.64 -4.59 -26.92
N THR A 219 -35.22 -4.72 -25.72
CA THR A 219 -34.48 -4.89 -24.45
C THR A 219 -34.39 -6.39 -24.13
N SER A 220 -33.17 -6.95 -24.11
CA SER A 220 -32.93 -8.36 -23.81
C SER A 220 -32.07 -8.52 -22.56
N THR A 221 -32.53 -9.31 -21.58
CA THR A 221 -31.75 -9.69 -20.39
C THR A 221 -30.94 -10.95 -20.71
N VAL A 222 -29.61 -10.86 -20.72
CA VAL A 222 -28.72 -12.01 -20.92
C VAL A 222 -28.11 -12.42 -19.59
N PHE A 223 -28.57 -13.54 -19.03
CA PHE A 223 -27.92 -14.16 -17.87
C PHE A 223 -26.75 -15.02 -18.35
N VAL A 224 -25.51 -14.59 -18.09
CA VAL A 224 -24.32 -15.42 -18.33
C VAL A 224 -24.04 -16.22 -17.06
N ARG A 225 -24.40 -17.50 -17.04
CA ARG A 225 -23.95 -18.45 -16.02
C ARG A 225 -22.57 -18.96 -16.43
N ARG A 226 -21.50 -18.42 -15.84
CA ARG A 226 -20.16 -18.98 -16.01
C ARG A 226 -20.09 -20.28 -15.22
N VAL A 227 -20.05 -21.42 -15.92
CA VAL A 227 -19.62 -22.68 -15.34
C VAL A 227 -18.10 -22.69 -15.41
N VAL A 228 -17.45 -22.84 -14.27
CA VAL A 228 -16.01 -23.08 -14.17
C VAL A 228 -15.87 -24.59 -14.01
N GLU A 229 -15.19 -25.25 -14.95
CA GLU A 229 -14.63 -26.60 -14.77
C GLU A 229 -13.22 -26.49 -14.20
#